data_AF-A0A286TXA0-F1
#
_entry.id   AF-A0A286TXA0-F1
#
_cell.length_a   1.000
_cell.length_b   1.000
_cell.length_c   1.000
_cell.angle_alpha   90.00
_cell.angle_beta   90.00
_cell.angle_gamma   90.00
#
_symmetry.space_group_name_H-M   'P 1'
#
loop_
_entity.id
_entity.type
_entity.pdbx_description
1 polymer ?
#
loop_
_entity_poly.entity_id
_entity_poly.type
_entity_poly.pdbx_seq_one_letter_code
_entity_poly.pdbx_strand_id
1 'polypeptide(L)' 'MIKKKQFIEILNNILDTEDDIAQHFYTYTANSLKYYKWLDDDKREMLSDITNKLSGDCQRHKTMVENLIQHVQESDKSVF' A
#
# COMPACT_ATOMS: atom_id res chain seq x y z
N MET A 1 18.61 19.80 5.74
CA MET A 1 18.98 19.28 4.41
C MET A 1 19.08 17.76 4.53
N ILE A 2 18.08 17.04 4.01
CA ILE A 2 18.02 15.57 4.10
C ILE A 2 19.02 15.01 3.08
N LYS A 3 19.97 14.18 3.52
CA LYS A 3 20.91 13.55 2.59
C LYS A 3 20.15 12.53 1.72
N LYS A 4 20.55 12.35 0.46
CA LYS A 4 19.95 11.36 -0.48
C LYS A 4 19.68 9.99 0.17
N LYS A 5 20.62 9.51 0.99
CA LYS A 5 20.46 8.28 1.79
C LYS A 5 19.27 8.31 2.77
N GLN A 6 19.12 9.39 3.54
CA GLN A 6 18.01 9.56 4.49
C GLN A 6 16.67 9.67 3.77
N PHE A 7 16.63 10.26 2.58
CA PHE A 7 15.40 10.34 1.79
C PHE A 7 14.98 8.95 1.27
N ILE A 8 15.92 8.15 0.75
CA ILE A 8 15.66 6.76 0.35
C ILE A 8 15.17 5.92 1.54
N GLU A 9 15.76 6.11 2.72
CA GLU A 9 15.36 5.41 3.95
C GLU A 9 13.91 5.75 4.36
N ILE A 10 13.50 7.02 4.24
CA ILE A 10 12.10 7.42 4.46
C ILE A 10 11.17 6.75 3.44
N LEU A 11 11.55 6.71 2.16
CA LEU A 11 10.74 6.08 1.12
C LEU A 11 10.58 4.57 1.34
N ASN A 12 11.64 3.88 1.75
CA ASN A 12 11.57 2.45 2.09
C ASN A 12 10.65 2.20 3.29
N ASN A 13 10.74 3.02 4.35
CA ASN A 13 9.85 2.87 5.51
C ASN A 13 8.37 3.08 5.14
N ILE A 14 8.08 4.00 4.21
CA ILE A 14 6.73 4.21 3.68
C ILE A 14 6.26 2.96 2.92
N LEU A 15 7.13 2.38 2.08
CA LEU A 15 6.85 1.16 1.34
C LEU A 15 6.51 -0.01 2.28
N ASP A 16 7.33 -0.23 3.31
CA ASP A 16 7.14 -1.30 4.29
C ASP A 16 5.82 -1.12 5.06
N THR A 17 5.49 0.11 5.43
CA THR A 17 4.22 0.44 6.12
C THR A 17 3.01 0.16 5.22
N GLU A 18 3.10 0.48 3.93
CA GLU A 18 2.02 0.24 2.98
C GLU A 18 1.80 -1.25 2.72
N ASP A 19 2.88 -2.05 2.61
CA ASP A 19 2.81 -3.50 2.51
C ASP A 19 2.16 -4.13 3.76
N ASP A 20 2.56 -3.69 4.96
CA ASP A 20 2.00 -4.19 6.23
C ASP A 20 0.49 -3.88 6.34
N ILE A 21 0.07 -2.65 6.01
CA ILE A 21 -1.34 -2.24 6.04
C ILE A 21 -2.14 -3.02 5.00
N ALA A 22 -1.64 -3.13 3.76
CA ALA A 22 -2.32 -3.87 2.70
C ALA A 22 -2.50 -5.34 3.08
N GLN A 23 -1.46 -5.97 3.63
CA GLN A 23 -1.52 -7.36 4.08
C GLN A 23 -2.48 -7.55 5.25
N HIS A 24 -2.45 -6.67 6.27
CA HIS A 24 -3.37 -6.74 7.40
C HIS A 24 -4.82 -6.54 6.94
N PHE A 25 -5.08 -5.48 6.18
CA PHE A 25 -6.42 -5.13 5.74
C PHE A 25 -7.02 -6.22 4.85
N TYR A 26 -6.25 -6.72 3.88
CA TYR A 26 -6.73 -7.80 2.99
C TYR A 26 -6.92 -9.11 3.75
N THR A 27 -5.94 -9.52 4.55
CA THR A 27 -5.98 -10.79 5.28
C THR A 27 -7.10 -10.82 6.31
N TYR A 28 -7.29 -9.75 7.08
CA TYR A 28 -8.35 -9.72 8.08
C TYR A 28 -9.70 -9.41 7.46
N THR A 29 -9.83 -8.36 6.66
CA THR A 29 -11.15 -7.91 6.19
C THR A 29 -11.71 -8.87 5.15
N ALA A 30 -10.96 -9.18 4.08
CA ALA A 30 -11.47 -10.03 3.01
C ALA A 30 -11.77 -11.47 3.50
N ASN A 31 -10.85 -12.06 4.28
CA ASN A 31 -11.07 -13.43 4.77
C ASN A 31 -12.10 -13.51 5.89
N SER A 32 -12.33 -12.44 6.66
CA SER A 32 -13.33 -12.45 7.73
C SER A 32 -14.75 -12.24 7.22
N LEU A 33 -14.93 -11.61 6.04
CA LEU A 33 -16.25 -11.34 5.44
C LEU A 33 -17.11 -12.60 5.33
N LYS A 34 -16.50 -13.75 5.01
CA LYS A 34 -17.21 -15.05 4.91
C LYS A 34 -17.76 -15.57 6.24
N TYR A 35 -17.30 -15.05 7.37
CA TYR A 35 -17.74 -15.47 8.71
C TYR A 35 -18.82 -14.55 9.30
N TYR A 36 -19.08 -13.37 8.71
CA TYR A 36 -20.14 -12.48 9.17
C TYR A 36 -21.51 -12.95 8.69
N LYS A 37 -22.07 -13.95 9.38
CA LYS A 37 -23.40 -14.54 9.11
C LYS A 37 -24.56 -13.54 9.17
N TRP A 38 -24.38 -12.41 9.86
CA TRP A 38 -25.35 -11.32 10.00
C TRP A 38 -25.28 -10.29 8.85
N LEU A 39 -24.27 -10.40 7.98
CA LEU A 39 -24.11 -9.51 6.85
C LEU A 39 -24.86 -10.09 5.64
N ASP A 40 -25.83 -9.34 5.13
CA ASP A 40 -26.55 -9.67 3.91
C ASP A 40 -25.59 -9.73 2.71
N ASP A 41 -25.90 -10.54 1.70
CA ASP A 41 -24.98 -10.78 0.58
C ASP A 41 -24.65 -9.51 -0.21
N ASP A 42 -25.60 -8.59 -0.41
CA ASP A 42 -25.37 -7.28 -1.05
C ASP A 42 -24.29 -6.46 -0.31
N LYS A 43 -24.30 -6.50 1.03
CA LYS A 43 -23.32 -5.79 1.86
C LYS A 43 -21.96 -6.48 1.82
N ARG A 44 -21.93 -7.82 1.69
CA ARG A 44 -20.68 -8.58 1.52
C ARG A 44 -20.03 -8.26 0.18
N GLU A 45 -20.82 -8.19 -0.89
CA GLU A 45 -20.36 -7.82 -2.21
C GLU A 45 -19.80 -6.39 -2.21
N MET A 46 -20.53 -5.43 -1.63
CA MET A 46 -20.05 -4.05 -1.49
C MET A 46 -18.72 -3.96 -0.72
N LEU A 47 -18.56 -4.72 0.39
CA LEU A 47 -17.31 -4.74 1.14
C LEU A 47 -16.17 -5.43 0.38
N SER A 48 -16.48 -6.48 -0.38
CA SER A 48 -15.52 -7.14 -1.28
C SER A 48 -15.02 -6.15 -2.34
N ASP A 49 -15.91 -5.40 -2.98
CA ASP A 49 -15.55 -4.39 -3.98
C ASP A 49 -14.68 -3.27 -3.42
N ILE A 50 -15.03 -2.75 -2.23
CA ILE A 50 -14.22 -1.74 -1.53
C ILE A 50 -12.83 -2.31 -1.24
N THR A 51 -12.76 -3.54 -0.75
CA THR A 51 -11.49 -4.18 -0.38
C THR A 51 -10.60 -4.42 -1.60
N ASN A 52 -11.18 -4.85 -2.72
CA ASN A 52 -10.47 -5.03 -3.98
C ASN A 52 -9.95 -3.70 -4.55
N LYS A 53 -10.74 -2.63 -4.48
CA LYS A 53 -10.31 -1.29 -4.91
C LYS A 53 -9.13 -0.79 -4.07
N LEU A 54 -9.23 -0.88 -2.74
CA LEU A 54 -8.17 -0.48 -1.83
C LEU A 54 -6.87 -1.26 -2.08
N SER A 55 -6.98 -2.58 -2.33
CA SER A 55 -5.83 -3.40 -2.70
C SER A 55 -5.18 -2.94 -4.01
N GLY A 56 -5.98 -2.60 -5.01
CA GLY A 56 -5.48 -2.06 -6.28
C GLY A 56 -4.78 -0.70 -6.11
N ASP A 57 -5.30 0.17 -5.25
CA ASP A 57 -4.71 1.48 -4.97
C ASP A 57 -3.40 1.36 -4.18
N CYS A 58 -3.33 0.49 -3.16
CA CYS A 58 -2.08 0.21 -2.44
C CYS A 58 -0.99 -0.33 -3.40
N GLN A 59 -1.35 -1.22 -4.33
CA GLN A 59 -0.40 -1.72 -5.34
C GLN A 59 0.13 -0.58 -6.24
N ARG A 60 -0.74 0.37 -6.62
CA ARG A 60 -0.34 1.54 -7.41
C ARG A 60 0.61 2.45 -6.64
N HIS A 61 0.30 2.75 -5.38
CA HIS A 61 1.17 3.56 -4.53
C HIS A 61 2.54 2.92 -4.34
N LYS A 62 2.57 1.61 -4.07
CA LYS A 62 3.82 0.84 -4.00
C LYS A 62 4.67 1.05 -5.26
N THR A 63 4.10 0.83 -6.43
CA THR A 63 4.81 1.04 -7.71
C THR A 63 5.28 2.49 -7.88
N MET A 64 4.49 3.49 -7.45
CA MET A 64 4.92 4.89 -7.50
C MET A 64 6.14 5.15 -6.61
N VAL A 65 6.14 4.62 -5.38
CA VAL A 65 7.25 4.78 -4.43
C VAL A 65 8.50 4.03 -4.90
N GLU A 66 8.36 2.81 -5.43
CA GLU A 66 9.46 2.05 -6.04
C GLU A 66 10.12 2.84 -7.19
N ASN A 67 9.30 3.38 -8.10
CA ASN A 67 9.80 4.21 -9.21
C ASN A 67 10.51 5.47 -8.70
N LEU A 68 10.00 6.09 -7.64
CA LEU A 68 10.63 7.26 -7.03
C LEU A 68 11.98 6.90 -6.39
N ILE A 69 12.06 5.78 -5.67
CA ILE A 69 13.32 5.28 -5.09
C ILE A 69 14.35 5.05 -6.20
N GLN A 70 13.96 4.37 -7.28
CA GLN A 70 14.84 4.12 -8.42
C GLN A 70 15.33 5.43 -9.05
N HIS A 71 14.42 6.37 -9.30
CA HIS A 71 14.77 7.67 -9.87
C HIS A 71 15.75 8.44 -8.99
N VAL A 72 15.53 8.44 -7.67
CA VAL A 72 16.42 9.09 -6.70
C VAL A 72 17.79 8.42 -6.71
N GLN A 73 17.84 7.08 -6.74
CA GLN A 73 19.09 6.31 -6.76
C GLN A 73 19.93 6.61 -8.01
N GLU A 74 19.30 6.59 -9.19
CA GLU A 74 19.93 6.83 -10.49
C GLU A 74 20.27 8.30 -10.75
N SER A 75 19.61 9.24 -10.05
CA SER A 75 19.87 10.66 -10.21
C SER A 75 21.22 11.08 -9.62
N ASP A 76 22.09 11.64 -10.45
CA ASP A 76 23.32 12.34 -10.02
C ASP A 76 23.03 13.71 -9.39
N LYS A 77 21.77 14.17 -9.45
CA LYS A 77 21.37 15.45 -8.86
C LYS A 77 21.21 15.30 -7.36
N SER A 78 21.61 16.35 -6.65
CA SER A 78 21.19 16.53 -5.28
C SER A 78 19.66 16.53 -5.21
N VAL A 79 19.09 15.79 -4.26
CA VAL A 79 17.65 15.80 -3.98
C VAL A 79 17.22 17.19 -3.43
N PHE A 80 18.19 18.02 -2.99
CA PHE A 80 18.02 19.41 -2.57
C PHE A 80 19.15 20.32 -3.05
#